data_AF-A0A9W8ZIB9-F1
#
_entry.id   AF-A0A9W8ZIB9-F1
#
_cell.length_a   1.000
_cell.length_b   1.000
_cell.length_c   1.000
_cell.angle_alpha   90.00
_cell.angle_beta   90.00
_cell.angle_gamma   90.00
#
_symmetry.space_group_name_H-M   'P 1'
#
loop_
_entity.id
_entity.type
_entity.pdbx_description
1 polymer ?
#
loop_
_entity_poly.entity_id
_entity_poly.type
_entity_poly.pdbx_seq_one_letter_code
_entity_poly.pdbx_strand_id
1 'polypeptide(L)'
;MYNAPGFGKWLGVFSDTYTDRQANELYSKYMAEKIRQRVHDPETADSLIPKNHGFGTQRVPLESGYFEAYNKPNINLVDLQKTPVTRIVADGIETSDGKKHGLDVLIYATGFDAITGAFNAIEWHGKGDRPLIASSDSKDGKRAIWPDHKPHTFLGITVPSMPNMFMTLGPHQPFGNATRSIEHAVKGGLINEVDSWMTGVNKNIEGKTQRTDHPARYTGSAIEYRRRSKPSSRDDPPSFVAKGE
;
A
#
# COMPACT_ATOMS: atom_id res chain seq x y z
N MET A 1 23.37 -16.59 1.33
CA MET A 1 22.28 -15.64 1.02
C MET A 1 21.32 -15.41 2.20
N TYR A 2 20.85 -16.45 2.90
CA TYR A 2 19.87 -16.29 4.00
C TYR A 2 20.33 -15.38 5.17
N ASN A 3 21.61 -15.34 5.53
CA ASN A 3 22.07 -14.47 6.62
C ASN A 3 22.42 -13.03 6.18
N ALA A 4 22.32 -12.72 4.88
CA ALA A 4 22.60 -11.38 4.38
C ALA A 4 21.45 -10.42 4.67
N PRO A 5 21.70 -9.12 4.93
CA PRO A 5 20.66 -8.14 5.17
C PRO A 5 19.80 -7.89 3.92
N GLY A 6 18.58 -7.42 4.14
CA GLY A 6 17.70 -6.93 3.08
C GLY A 6 17.12 -8.00 2.15
N PHE A 7 16.70 -7.54 0.97
CA PHE A 7 15.93 -8.30 -0.02
C PHE A 7 16.74 -9.27 -0.89
N GLY A 8 18.03 -9.50 -0.61
CA GLY A 8 18.82 -10.47 -1.37
C GLY A 8 18.19 -11.87 -1.39
N LYS A 9 17.48 -12.24 -0.30
CA LYS A 9 16.73 -13.50 -0.16
C LYS A 9 15.46 -13.59 -1.02
N TRP A 10 15.07 -12.50 -1.67
CA TRP A 10 13.88 -12.46 -2.52
C TRP A 10 14.29 -12.09 -3.95
N LEU A 11 15.03 -11.00 -4.13
CA LEU A 11 15.35 -10.47 -5.46
C LEU A 11 16.70 -10.96 -6.00
N GLY A 12 17.57 -11.50 -5.14
CA GLY A 12 18.90 -11.99 -5.53
C GLY A 12 18.96 -13.48 -5.83
N VAL A 13 17.82 -14.16 -5.93
CA VAL A 13 17.71 -15.61 -6.16
C VAL A 13 17.93 -15.97 -7.64
N PHE A 14 17.86 -17.25 -7.98
CA PHE A 14 17.99 -17.72 -9.37
C PHE A 14 16.92 -17.08 -10.26
N SER A 15 17.28 -16.75 -11.50
CA SER A 15 16.44 -15.97 -12.42
C SER A 15 15.11 -16.65 -12.78
N ASP A 16 15.05 -17.97 -12.68
CA ASP A 16 13.89 -18.81 -12.97
C ASP A 16 12.96 -19.03 -11.76
N THR A 17 13.35 -18.60 -10.56
CA THR A 17 12.59 -18.82 -9.31
C THR A 17 11.13 -18.30 -9.39
N TYR A 18 10.84 -17.32 -10.25
CA TYR A 18 9.49 -16.75 -10.41
C TYR A 18 8.83 -17.06 -11.76
N THR A 19 9.49 -17.87 -12.60
CA THR A 19 8.97 -18.29 -13.90
C THR A 19 8.86 -19.81 -14.04
N ASP A 20 9.57 -20.57 -13.21
CA ASP A 20 9.50 -22.04 -13.12
C ASP A 20 8.97 -22.49 -11.75
N ARG A 21 7.97 -23.38 -11.76
CA ARG A 21 7.32 -23.85 -10.53
C ARG A 21 8.21 -24.75 -9.69
N GLN A 22 9.03 -25.59 -10.32
CA GLN A 22 9.92 -26.51 -9.60
C GLN A 22 11.05 -25.73 -8.93
N ALA A 23 11.62 -24.74 -9.62
CA ALA A 23 12.61 -23.84 -9.05
C ALA A 23 12.05 -23.11 -7.81
N ASN A 24 10.81 -22.58 -7.90
CA ASN A 24 10.16 -21.94 -6.77
C ASN A 24 9.88 -22.92 -5.61
N GLU A 25 9.44 -24.14 -5.92
CA GLU A 25 9.15 -25.16 -4.91
C GLU A 25 10.41 -25.53 -4.11
N LEU A 26 11.55 -25.70 -4.79
CA LEU A 26 12.84 -25.95 -4.15
C LEU A 26 13.22 -24.81 -3.21
N TYR A 27 13.05 -23.56 -3.66
CA TYR A 27 13.36 -22.39 -2.83
C TYR A 27 12.39 -22.26 -1.64
N SER A 28 11.11 -22.56 -1.86
CA SER A 28 10.09 -22.57 -0.81
C SER A 28 10.39 -23.61 0.26
N LYS A 29 10.81 -24.82 -0.13
CA LYS A 29 11.26 -25.87 0.79
C LYS A 29 12.47 -25.41 1.61
N TYR A 30 13.46 -24.79 0.97
CA TYR A 30 14.62 -24.23 1.68
C TYR A 30 14.21 -23.19 2.73
N MET A 31 13.29 -22.29 2.40
CA MET A 31 12.78 -21.28 3.35
C MET A 31 11.95 -21.91 4.47
N ALA A 32 11.15 -22.94 4.19
CA ALA A 32 10.42 -23.70 5.19
C ALA A 32 11.36 -24.40 6.19
N GLU A 33 12.46 -24.99 5.73
CA GLU A 33 13.48 -25.57 6.62
C GLU A 33 14.13 -24.52 7.52
N LYS A 34 14.30 -23.29 7.04
CA LYS A 34 14.80 -22.19 7.87
C LYS A 34 13.81 -21.81 8.98
N ILE A 35 12.51 -21.89 8.73
CA ILE A 35 11.48 -21.67 9.76
C ILE A 35 11.54 -22.81 10.80
N ARG A 36 11.59 -24.07 10.36
CA ARG A 36 11.71 -25.24 11.26
C ARG A 36 12.96 -25.21 12.13
N GLN A 37 14.06 -24.63 11.64
CA GLN A 37 15.29 -24.43 12.42
C GLN A 37 15.15 -23.36 13.52
N ARG A 38 14.21 -22.42 13.37
CA ARG A 38 14.05 -21.25 14.27
C ARG A 38 12.89 -21.40 15.24
N VAL A 39 11.90 -22.23 14.93
CA VAL A 39 10.72 -22.50 15.77
C VAL A 39 10.84 -23.92 16.33
N HIS A 40 10.90 -24.06 17.66
CA HIS A 40 11.19 -25.33 18.33
C HIS A 40 10.01 -26.29 18.34
N ASP A 41 8.78 -25.77 18.45
CA ASP A 41 7.57 -26.59 18.39
C ASP A 41 7.22 -26.91 16.93
N PRO A 42 7.22 -28.20 16.52
CA PRO A 42 6.99 -28.58 15.13
C PRO A 42 5.58 -28.24 14.63
N GLU A 43 4.56 -28.25 15.50
CA GLU A 43 3.19 -27.91 15.09
C GLU A 43 3.07 -26.41 14.78
N THR A 44 3.61 -25.56 15.67
CA THR A 44 3.69 -24.11 15.44
C THR A 44 4.52 -23.79 14.20
N ALA A 45 5.66 -24.46 14.01
CA ALA A 45 6.49 -24.29 12.82
C ALA A 45 5.72 -24.62 11.53
N ASP A 46 4.97 -25.73 11.49
CA ASP A 46 4.22 -26.12 10.30
C ASP A 46 3.06 -25.15 9.99
N SER A 47 2.35 -24.67 11.01
CA SER A 47 1.29 -23.65 10.85
C SER A 47 1.84 -22.30 10.37
N LEU A 48 3.10 -21.95 10.65
CA LEU A 48 3.76 -20.73 10.15
C LEU A 48 4.28 -20.87 8.71
N ILE A 49 4.34 -22.07 8.14
CA ILE A 49 4.84 -22.31 6.78
C ILE A 49 3.68 -22.23 5.77
N PRO A 50 3.70 -21.27 4.82
CA PRO A 50 2.64 -21.15 3.82
C PRO A 50 2.48 -22.40 2.96
N LYS A 51 1.23 -22.83 2.73
CA LYS A 51 0.88 -24.00 1.90
C LYS A 51 0.14 -23.64 0.61
N ASN A 52 -0.37 -22.42 0.51
CA ASN A 52 -1.24 -21.96 -0.59
C ASN A 52 -0.50 -21.15 -1.67
N HIS A 53 0.77 -20.83 -1.48
CA HIS A 53 1.56 -20.09 -2.44
C HIS A 53 3.06 -20.37 -2.28
N GLY A 54 3.81 -20.14 -3.36
CA GLY A 54 5.26 -20.27 -3.38
C GLY A 54 5.97 -19.04 -2.81
N PHE A 55 7.21 -19.19 -2.36
CA PHE A 55 7.99 -18.09 -1.79
C PHE A 55 8.14 -16.95 -2.79
N GLY A 56 7.95 -15.71 -2.32
CA GLY A 56 8.15 -14.50 -3.13
C GLY A 56 7.05 -14.21 -4.16
N THR A 57 6.00 -15.04 -4.24
CA THR A 57 4.80 -14.78 -5.05
C THR A 57 3.86 -13.73 -4.43
N GLN A 58 4.09 -13.43 -3.14
CA GLN A 58 3.58 -12.25 -2.44
C GLN A 58 4.77 -11.43 -1.93
N ARG A 59 4.52 -10.18 -1.50
CA ARG A 59 5.58 -9.33 -0.93
C ARG A 59 6.13 -9.96 0.34
N VAL A 60 7.42 -10.31 0.33
CA VAL A 60 8.09 -10.98 1.46
C VAL A 60 8.27 -9.99 2.63
N PRO A 61 7.66 -10.25 3.80
CA PRO A 61 7.97 -9.52 5.01
C PRO A 61 9.39 -9.87 5.47
N LEU A 62 10.23 -8.86 5.69
CA LEU A 62 11.47 -9.04 6.42
C LEU A 62 11.17 -8.87 7.90
N GLU A 63 11.86 -9.63 8.74
CA GLU A 63 11.58 -9.69 10.16
C GLU A 63 12.86 -9.59 11.00
N SER A 64 12.66 -9.36 12.30
CA SER A 64 13.74 -9.32 13.28
C SER A 64 13.26 -10.06 14.53
N GLY A 65 13.54 -11.37 14.56
CA GLY A 65 13.17 -12.23 15.69
C GLY A 65 11.70 -12.66 15.69
N TYR A 66 11.00 -12.60 14.56
CA TYR A 66 9.58 -12.97 14.47
C TYR A 66 9.36 -14.45 14.76
N PHE A 67 10.17 -15.32 14.16
CA PHE A 67 10.02 -16.76 14.35
C PHE A 67 10.43 -17.20 15.77
N GLU A 68 11.53 -16.64 16.31
CA GLU A 68 12.00 -16.94 17.66
C GLU A 68 11.03 -16.47 18.74
N ALA A 69 10.17 -15.48 18.45
CA ALA A 69 9.14 -15.02 19.37
C ALA A 69 8.20 -16.16 19.79
N TYR A 70 7.90 -17.09 18.88
CA TYR A 70 7.03 -18.25 19.14
C TYR A 70 7.64 -19.31 20.06
N ASN A 71 8.93 -19.22 20.37
CA ASN A 71 9.57 -20.11 21.36
C ASN A 71 9.38 -19.60 22.80
N LYS A 72 8.81 -18.42 23.00
CA LYS A 72 8.58 -17.85 24.33
C LYS A 72 7.31 -18.45 24.94
N PRO A 73 7.31 -18.79 26.24
CA PRO A 73 6.18 -19.47 26.89
C PRO A 73 4.89 -18.63 26.95
N ASN A 74 5.00 -17.31 26.76
CA ASN A 74 3.86 -16.39 26.80
C ASN A 74 3.32 -16.02 25.41
N ILE A 75 3.82 -16.64 24.35
CA ILE A 75 3.36 -16.41 22.97
C ILE A 75 2.64 -17.67 22.50
N ASN A 76 1.41 -17.50 22.02
CA ASN A 76 0.59 -18.59 21.50
C ASN A 76 0.20 -18.28 20.06
N LEU A 77 0.42 -19.23 19.16
CA LEU A 77 -0.12 -19.18 17.81
C LEU A 77 -1.53 -19.77 17.80
N VAL A 78 -2.51 -19.05 17.25
CA VAL A 78 -3.85 -19.56 16.97
C VAL A 78 -4.03 -19.58 15.46
N ASP A 79 -4.13 -20.79 14.89
CA ASP A 79 -4.31 -20.98 13.46
C ASP A 79 -5.80 -20.82 13.09
N LEU A 80 -6.15 -19.61 12.66
CA LEU A 80 -7.52 -19.23 12.31
C LEU A 80 -7.98 -19.82 10.98
N GLN A 81 -7.12 -20.48 10.20
CA GLN A 81 -7.58 -21.28 9.05
C GLN A 81 -8.19 -22.60 9.51
N LYS A 82 -7.69 -23.15 10.63
CA LYS A 82 -8.24 -24.36 11.27
C LYS A 82 -9.41 -24.01 12.20
N THR A 83 -9.30 -22.90 12.92
CA THR A 83 -10.26 -22.46 13.95
C THR A 83 -10.69 -21.00 13.73
N PRO A 84 -11.51 -20.71 12.70
CA PRO A 84 -11.94 -19.34 12.41
C PRO A 84 -12.57 -18.62 13.61
N VAL A 85 -12.38 -17.30 13.68
CA VAL A 85 -13.07 -16.44 14.66
C VAL A 85 -14.56 -16.45 14.35
N THR A 86 -15.39 -16.76 15.35
CA THR A 86 -16.85 -16.74 15.23
C THR A 86 -17.44 -15.42 15.70
N ARG A 87 -16.93 -14.87 16.79
CA ARG A 87 -17.31 -13.54 17.30
C ARG A 87 -16.27 -12.94 18.23
N ILE A 88 -16.33 -11.61 18.33
CA ILE A 88 -15.66 -10.84 19.39
C ILE A 88 -16.63 -10.72 20.56
N VAL A 89 -16.13 -10.91 21.77
CA VAL A 89 -16.87 -10.80 23.02
C VAL A 89 -16.22 -9.75 23.93
N ALA A 90 -16.92 -9.34 24.99
CA ALA A 90 -16.50 -8.20 25.82
C ALA A 90 -15.09 -8.33 26.41
N ASP A 91 -14.64 -9.56 26.65
CA ASP A 91 -13.36 -9.90 27.28
C ASP A 91 -12.48 -10.78 26.38
N GLY A 92 -12.70 -10.79 25.05
CA GLY A 92 -11.84 -11.54 24.13
C GLY A 92 -12.46 -11.93 22.79
N ILE A 93 -12.03 -13.08 22.27
CA ILE A 93 -12.54 -13.66 21.02
C ILE A 93 -12.95 -15.12 21.21
N GLU A 94 -13.95 -15.57 20.45
CA GLU A 94 -14.35 -16.97 20.36
C GLU A 94 -14.00 -17.53 18.97
N THR A 95 -13.51 -18.76 18.95
CA THR A 95 -13.16 -19.51 17.73
C THR A 95 -14.15 -20.66 17.49
N SER A 96 -14.15 -21.22 16.27
CA SER A 96 -15.12 -22.22 15.83
C SER A 96 -15.06 -23.56 16.57
N ASP A 97 -13.96 -23.84 17.27
CA ASP A 97 -13.79 -24.98 18.17
C ASP A 97 -14.44 -24.78 19.55
N GLY A 98 -15.12 -23.63 19.76
CA GLY A 98 -15.77 -23.26 21.01
C GLY A 98 -14.80 -22.71 22.06
N LYS A 99 -13.53 -22.50 21.71
CA LYS A 99 -12.53 -21.93 22.62
C LYS A 99 -12.72 -20.42 22.72
N LYS A 100 -12.56 -19.91 23.94
CA LYS A 100 -12.51 -18.48 24.24
C LYS A 100 -11.06 -18.08 24.55
N HIS A 101 -10.57 -17.07 23.84
CA HIS A 101 -9.28 -16.46 24.10
C HIS A 101 -9.50 -15.12 24.79
N GLY A 102 -9.20 -15.07 26.09
CA GLY A 102 -9.34 -13.85 26.89
C GLY A 102 -8.30 -12.81 26.49
N LEU A 103 -8.72 -11.57 26.26
CA LEU A 103 -7.86 -10.47 25.81
C LEU A 103 -8.27 -9.16 26.48
N ASP A 104 -7.29 -8.42 27.00
CA ASP A 104 -7.49 -7.02 27.42
C ASP A 104 -7.35 -6.04 26.25
N VAL A 105 -6.57 -6.44 25.22
CA VAL A 105 -6.26 -5.61 24.05
C VAL A 105 -6.32 -6.47 22.79
N LEU A 106 -7.02 -5.98 21.77
CA LEU A 106 -7.06 -6.56 20.42
C LEU A 106 -6.40 -5.61 19.41
N ILE A 107 -5.35 -6.09 18.75
CA ILE A 107 -4.60 -5.32 17.74
C ILE A 107 -4.99 -5.79 16.34
N TYR A 108 -5.53 -4.89 15.50
CA TYR A 108 -5.88 -5.18 14.11
C TYR A 108 -4.67 -4.97 13.18
N ALA A 109 -3.96 -6.06 12.87
CA ALA A 109 -2.90 -6.10 11.86
C ALA A 109 -3.41 -6.68 10.52
N THR A 110 -4.60 -6.25 10.07
CA THR A 110 -5.37 -6.88 8.98
C THR A 110 -5.04 -6.36 7.57
N GLY A 111 -4.05 -5.50 7.42
CA GLY A 111 -3.64 -4.94 6.12
C GLY A 111 -4.54 -3.79 5.63
N PHE A 112 -4.55 -3.57 4.31
CA PHE A 112 -5.22 -2.43 3.64
C PHE A 112 -5.84 -2.87 2.31
N ASP A 113 -6.88 -2.14 1.86
CA ASP A 113 -7.21 -2.08 0.43
C ASP A 113 -6.11 -1.25 -0.26
N ALA A 114 -5.08 -1.94 -0.73
CA ALA A 114 -3.76 -1.36 -0.99
C ALA A 114 -3.67 -0.53 -2.28
N ILE A 115 -4.65 -0.58 -3.19
CA ILE A 115 -4.58 0.09 -4.49
C ILE A 115 -5.77 1.02 -4.70
N THR A 116 -6.99 0.53 -4.47
CA THR A 116 -8.22 1.31 -4.72
C THR A 116 -8.77 1.98 -3.48
N GLY A 117 -8.39 1.51 -2.27
CA GLY A 117 -9.01 1.93 -1.02
C GLY A 117 -9.00 3.44 -0.78
N ALA A 118 -7.87 4.12 -1.03
CA ALA A 118 -7.78 5.57 -0.86
C ALA A 118 -8.70 6.35 -1.81
N PHE A 119 -8.99 5.79 -2.99
CA PHE A 119 -9.90 6.41 -3.94
C PHE A 119 -11.37 6.17 -3.57
N ASN A 120 -11.69 5.07 -2.87
CA ASN A 120 -13.04 4.77 -2.34
C ASN A 120 -13.49 5.74 -1.25
N ALA A 121 -12.56 6.46 -0.60
CA ALA A 121 -12.88 7.40 0.46
C ALA A 121 -13.43 8.76 -0.03
N ILE A 122 -13.40 9.00 -1.34
CA ILE A 122 -13.80 10.26 -1.96
C ILE A 122 -14.83 9.96 -3.05
N GLU A 123 -15.88 10.78 -3.11
CA GLU A 123 -16.81 10.74 -4.23
C GLU A 123 -16.22 11.53 -5.40
N TRP A 124 -15.77 10.82 -6.44
CA TRP A 124 -15.14 11.42 -7.60
C TRP A 124 -16.11 11.50 -8.77
N HIS A 125 -16.17 12.64 -9.45
CA HIS A 125 -17.00 12.83 -10.65
C HIS A 125 -16.15 13.33 -11.83
N GLY A 126 -16.26 12.62 -12.95
CA GLY A 126 -15.53 12.88 -14.19
C GLY A 126 -16.40 13.49 -15.27
N LYS A 127 -15.89 13.50 -16.50
CA LYS A 127 -16.61 14.09 -17.64
C LYS A 127 -17.96 13.42 -17.85
N GLY A 128 -19.02 14.23 -17.82
CA GLY A 128 -20.41 13.76 -17.94
C GLY A 128 -20.93 13.07 -16.68
N ASP A 129 -20.50 13.54 -15.50
CA ASP A 129 -20.96 13.05 -14.18
C ASP A 129 -20.66 11.57 -13.93
N ARG A 130 -19.56 11.07 -14.52
CA ARG A 130 -19.17 9.67 -14.38
C ARG A 130 -18.35 9.46 -13.11
N PRO A 131 -18.72 8.58 -12.20
CA PRO A 131 -17.92 8.35 -10.99
C PRO A 131 -16.56 7.71 -11.31
N LEU A 132 -15.47 8.09 -10.62
CA LEU A 132 -14.16 7.37 -10.73
C LEU A 132 -14.25 6.00 -10.06
N ILE A 133 -14.85 6.03 -8.86
CA ILE A 133 -14.99 4.95 -7.90
C ILE A 133 -16.36 5.12 -7.27
N ALA A 134 -17.17 4.07 -7.27
CA ALA A 134 -18.41 4.00 -6.51
C ALA A 134 -18.60 2.58 -5.97
N SER A 135 -19.00 2.43 -4.72
CA SER A 135 -19.67 1.19 -4.30
C SER A 135 -21.05 1.16 -4.96
N SER A 136 -21.32 0.14 -5.79
CA SER A 136 -22.65 -0.06 -6.38
C SER A 136 -23.46 -1.03 -5.53
N ASP A 137 -24.56 -0.53 -4.95
CA ASP A 137 -25.54 -1.35 -4.23
C ASP A 137 -26.57 -2.02 -5.18
N SER A 138 -26.47 -1.75 -6.48
CA SER A 138 -27.39 -2.31 -7.48
C SER A 138 -27.01 -3.74 -7.88
N LYS A 139 -28.02 -4.63 -7.92
CA LYS A 139 -27.89 -6.04 -8.33
C LYS A 139 -27.22 -6.27 -9.70
N ASP A 140 -27.25 -5.26 -10.57
CA ASP A 140 -26.85 -5.37 -11.98
C ASP A 140 -25.57 -4.55 -12.30
N GLY A 141 -24.92 -3.94 -11.31
CA GLY A 141 -23.64 -3.22 -11.52
C GLY A 141 -23.71 -1.95 -12.36
N LYS A 142 -24.90 -1.37 -12.58
CA LYS A 142 -25.11 -0.21 -13.50
C LYS A 142 -24.44 1.11 -13.06
N ARG A 143 -23.89 1.16 -11.83
CA ARG A 143 -23.06 2.26 -11.32
C ARG A 143 -21.63 1.81 -11.04
N ALA A 144 -21.05 0.97 -11.88
CA ALA A 144 -19.63 0.66 -11.81
C ALA A 144 -18.84 1.94 -12.13
N ILE A 145 -17.89 2.39 -11.30
CA ILE A 145 -16.47 1.96 -11.22
C ILE A 145 -15.86 2.02 -12.63
N TRP A 146 -14.57 1.81 -12.81
CA TRP A 146 -14.15 1.15 -14.03
C TRP A 146 -15.19 0.05 -14.36
N PRO A 147 -15.94 0.14 -15.48
CA PRO A 147 -17.26 -0.50 -15.60
C PRO A 147 -17.29 -2.02 -15.37
N ASP A 148 -16.11 -2.65 -15.31
CA ASP A 148 -15.82 -4.06 -15.13
C ASP A 148 -14.96 -4.40 -13.90
N HIS A 149 -14.81 -3.48 -12.92
CA HIS A 149 -13.88 -3.57 -11.78
C HIS A 149 -12.38 -3.65 -12.14
N LYS A 150 -12.00 -3.28 -13.38
CA LYS A 150 -10.60 -3.31 -13.82
C LYS A 150 -10.09 -1.89 -14.01
N PRO A 151 -9.06 -1.44 -13.28
CA PRO A 151 -8.47 -0.14 -13.56
C PRO A 151 -8.03 -0.02 -15.03
N HIS A 152 -8.43 1.01 -15.78
CA HIS A 152 -8.01 1.30 -17.17
C HIS A 152 -7.19 2.60 -17.24
N THR A 153 -6.01 2.57 -16.64
CA THR A 153 -5.14 3.75 -16.58
C THR A 153 -4.28 3.88 -17.85
N PHE A 154 -3.90 5.10 -18.24
CA PHE A 154 -2.76 5.30 -19.12
C PHE A 154 -1.49 5.50 -18.27
N LEU A 155 -0.52 4.60 -18.45
CA LEU A 155 0.76 4.55 -17.71
C LEU A 155 0.64 4.51 -16.17
N GLY A 156 -0.54 4.17 -15.64
CA GLY A 156 -0.84 4.28 -14.21
C GLY A 156 -0.89 5.72 -13.68
N ILE A 157 -0.93 6.72 -14.55
CA ILE A 157 -0.91 8.15 -14.18
C ILE A 157 -2.27 8.80 -14.42
N THR A 158 -2.89 8.58 -15.58
CA THR A 158 -4.14 9.26 -15.95
C THR A 158 -5.27 8.29 -16.18
N VAL A 159 -6.51 8.80 -16.05
CA VAL A 159 -7.74 8.05 -16.28
C VAL A 159 -8.52 8.71 -17.43
N PRO A 160 -8.94 7.98 -18.48
CA PRO A 160 -9.56 8.58 -19.66
C PRO A 160 -10.81 9.45 -19.40
N SER A 161 -11.61 9.12 -18.38
CA SER A 161 -12.83 9.86 -18.02
C SER A 161 -12.58 11.10 -17.13
N MET A 162 -11.34 11.30 -16.66
CA MET A 162 -10.97 12.34 -15.69
C MET A 162 -9.90 13.26 -16.28
N PRO A 163 -10.28 14.22 -17.16
CA PRO A 163 -9.32 15.17 -17.68
C PRO A 163 -8.68 15.98 -16.54
N ASN A 164 -7.38 16.26 -16.66
CA ASN A 164 -6.56 16.97 -15.65
C ASN A 164 -6.44 16.30 -14.27
N MET A 165 -6.86 15.04 -14.12
CA MET A 165 -6.61 14.23 -12.93
C MET A 165 -5.38 13.33 -13.14
N PHE A 166 -4.48 13.35 -12.17
CA PHE A 166 -3.24 12.59 -12.18
C PHE A 166 -3.08 11.82 -10.88
N MET A 167 -2.66 10.56 -10.98
CA MET A 167 -2.41 9.66 -9.87
C MET A 167 -0.91 9.48 -9.67
N THR A 168 -0.48 9.45 -8.42
CA THR A 168 0.87 9.05 -8.01
C THR A 168 0.75 7.77 -7.22
N LEU A 169 1.46 6.70 -7.62
CA LEU A 169 1.22 5.34 -7.13
C LEU A 169 -0.24 4.87 -7.31
N GLY A 170 -0.87 5.26 -8.43
CA GLY A 170 -2.16 4.71 -8.84
C GLY A 170 -2.05 3.27 -9.33
N PRO A 171 -3.19 2.67 -9.74
CA PRO A 171 -3.19 1.35 -10.36
C PRO A 171 -2.21 1.27 -11.54
N HIS A 172 -1.58 0.11 -11.74
CA HIS A 172 -0.63 -0.18 -12.83
C HIS A 172 0.70 0.58 -12.80
N GLN A 173 1.00 1.33 -11.74
CA GLN A 173 2.36 1.87 -11.51
C GLN A 173 3.38 0.76 -11.21
N PRO A 174 4.69 0.98 -11.47
CA PRO A 174 5.72 -0.04 -11.27
C PRO A 174 5.79 -0.56 -9.83
N PHE A 175 5.79 -1.88 -9.70
CA PHE A 175 6.00 -2.58 -8.43
C PHE A 175 7.49 -2.62 -8.06
N GLY A 176 7.84 -2.19 -6.85
CA GLY A 176 9.22 -2.19 -6.38
C GLY A 176 9.47 -1.18 -5.27
N ASN A 177 10.59 -0.46 -5.36
CA ASN A 177 10.87 0.65 -4.45
C ASN A 177 9.93 1.82 -4.76
N ALA A 178 8.85 1.92 -3.96
CA ALA A 178 7.80 2.93 -4.14
C ALA A 178 8.34 4.36 -4.24
N THR A 179 9.38 4.72 -3.48
CA THR A 179 10.00 6.05 -3.56
C THR A 179 10.56 6.33 -4.95
N ARG A 180 11.24 5.34 -5.56
CA ARG A 180 11.75 5.48 -6.92
C ARG A 180 10.61 5.53 -7.94
N SER A 181 9.58 4.70 -7.78
CA SER A 181 8.39 4.76 -8.65
C SER A 181 7.71 6.14 -8.59
N ILE A 182 7.57 6.73 -7.40
CA ILE A 182 7.04 8.10 -7.22
C ILE A 182 7.92 9.12 -7.95
N GLU A 183 9.24 9.06 -7.74
CA GLU A 183 10.18 9.98 -8.40
C GLU A 183 10.03 9.91 -9.92
N HIS A 184 9.94 8.71 -10.51
CA HIS A 184 9.74 8.55 -11.95
C HIS A 184 8.37 9.00 -12.43
N ALA A 185 7.31 8.82 -11.64
CA ALA A 185 5.96 9.25 -11.99
C ALA A 185 5.82 10.79 -11.97
N VAL A 186 6.64 11.48 -11.17
CA VAL A 186 6.51 12.92 -10.95
C VAL A 186 7.60 13.71 -11.69
N LYS A 187 8.87 13.30 -11.62
CA LYS A 187 10.00 14.06 -12.16
C LYS A 187 9.97 14.06 -13.69
N GLY A 188 9.94 15.24 -14.30
CA GLY A 188 9.85 15.39 -15.77
C GLY A 188 8.50 14.96 -16.36
N GLY A 189 7.50 14.68 -15.52
CA GLY A 189 6.15 14.38 -15.99
C GLY A 189 5.48 15.63 -16.55
N LEU A 190 4.70 15.47 -17.63
CA LEU A 190 3.95 16.54 -18.29
C LEU A 190 3.12 17.40 -17.32
N ILE A 191 2.63 16.84 -16.21
CA ILE A 191 1.93 17.59 -15.15
C ILE A 191 2.76 18.76 -14.58
N ASN A 192 4.09 18.62 -14.54
CA ASN A 192 5.02 19.64 -14.09
C ASN A 192 5.50 20.55 -15.24
N GLU A 193 5.16 20.25 -16.48
CA GLU A 193 5.56 21.02 -17.67
C GLU A 193 4.38 21.74 -18.34
N VAL A 194 3.14 21.35 -18.05
CA VAL A 194 1.95 22.08 -18.50
C VAL A 194 1.63 23.21 -17.53
N ASP A 195 1.59 24.42 -18.07
CA ASP A 195 1.02 25.58 -17.40
C ASP A 195 -0.47 25.34 -17.12
N SER A 196 -0.80 25.18 -15.84
CA SER A 196 -2.16 24.94 -15.39
C SER A 196 -2.44 25.76 -14.13
N TRP A 197 -3.72 25.84 -13.77
CA TRP A 197 -4.15 26.50 -12.53
C TRP A 197 -3.41 25.95 -11.29
N MET A 198 -2.98 24.68 -11.31
CA MET A 198 -2.20 24.06 -10.24
C MET A 198 -0.73 24.53 -10.17
N THR A 199 -0.18 25.09 -11.25
CA THR A 199 1.18 25.67 -11.29
C THR A 199 1.18 27.20 -11.08
N GLY A 200 0.01 27.77 -10.78
CA GLY A 200 -0.19 29.22 -10.64
C GLY A 200 -0.58 29.94 -11.93
N VAL A 201 -0.62 29.23 -13.07
CA VAL A 201 -1.00 29.80 -14.37
C VAL A 201 -2.49 29.58 -14.62
N ASN A 202 -3.29 30.65 -14.54
CA ASN A 202 -4.70 30.63 -14.88
C ASN A 202 -5.03 31.82 -15.79
N LYS A 203 -5.17 31.57 -17.09
CA LYS A 203 -5.47 32.61 -18.09
C LYS A 203 -6.85 33.25 -17.93
N ASN A 204 -7.73 32.69 -17.09
CA ASN A 204 -9.03 33.28 -16.77
C ASN A 204 -8.94 34.32 -15.63
N ILE A 205 -7.77 34.49 -14.99
CA ILE A 205 -7.56 35.46 -13.90
C ILE A 205 -6.44 36.42 -14.32
N GLU A 206 -6.74 37.71 -14.30
CA GLU A 206 -5.76 38.75 -14.65
C GLU A 206 -4.53 38.69 -13.73
N GLY A 207 -3.33 38.71 -14.30
CA GLY A 207 -2.07 38.60 -13.57
C GLY A 207 -1.60 37.18 -13.22
N LYS A 208 -2.40 36.13 -13.48
CA LYS A 208 -2.02 34.71 -13.27
C LYS A 208 -1.47 34.07 -14.54
N THR A 209 -0.48 34.70 -15.16
CA THR A 209 0.12 34.25 -16.44
C THR A 209 1.51 33.63 -16.30
N GLN A 210 2.13 33.74 -15.13
CA GLN A 210 3.42 33.14 -14.83
C GLN A 210 3.26 32.05 -13.78
N ARG A 211 4.13 31.05 -13.85
CA ARG A 211 4.19 30.01 -12.82
C ARG A 211 4.57 30.65 -11.51
N THR A 212 3.90 30.26 -10.44
CA THR A 212 4.38 30.58 -9.10
C THR A 212 5.64 29.76 -8.84
N ASP A 213 6.75 30.44 -8.56
CA ASP A 213 8.03 29.82 -8.13
C ASP A 213 7.92 29.15 -6.74
N HIS A 214 6.77 29.28 -6.09
CA HIS A 214 6.44 28.59 -4.86
C HIS A 214 5.82 27.22 -5.16
N PRO A 215 6.32 26.13 -4.57
CA PRO A 215 5.77 24.80 -4.78
C PRO A 215 4.32 24.75 -4.26
N ALA A 216 3.35 24.72 -5.17
CA ALA A 216 1.96 24.37 -4.84
C ALA A 216 1.86 22.92 -4.31
N ARG A 217 2.92 22.12 -4.47
CA ARG A 217 3.09 20.79 -3.88
C ARG A 217 4.42 20.69 -3.15
N TYR A 218 4.34 20.47 -1.84
CA TYR A 218 5.47 20.03 -1.04
C TYR A 218 5.65 18.51 -1.21
N THR A 219 6.79 18.10 -1.76
CA THR A 219 7.22 16.69 -1.83
C THR A 219 8.29 16.44 -0.76
N GLY A 220 7.85 15.99 0.41
CA GLY A 220 8.74 15.63 1.53
C GLY A 220 7.95 15.03 2.69
N SER A 221 8.61 14.74 3.80
CA SER A 221 7.93 14.17 4.98
C SER A 221 7.03 15.20 5.65
N ALA A 222 5.93 14.75 6.26
CA ALA A 222 5.04 15.64 7.03
C ALA A 222 5.76 16.40 8.16
N ILE A 223 6.90 15.86 8.65
CA ILE A 223 7.77 16.50 9.65
C ILE A 223 8.49 17.70 9.04
N GLU A 224 9.10 17.53 7.86
CA GLU A 224 9.83 18.61 7.20
C GLU A 224 8.88 19.64 6.58
N TYR A 225 7.64 19.26 6.24
CA TYR A 225 6.56 20.21 5.92
C TYR A 225 6.31 21.16 7.09
N ARG A 226 6.04 20.62 8.29
CA ARG A 226 5.77 21.43 9.50
C ARG A 226 6.94 22.31 9.91
N ARG A 227 8.18 21.88 9.63
CA ARG A 227 9.39 22.67 9.92
C ARG A 227 9.53 23.91 9.02
N ARG A 228 9.04 23.82 7.78
CA ARG A 228 9.14 24.89 6.77
C ARG A 228 7.95 25.84 6.76
N SER A 229 6.80 25.41 7.27
CA SER A 229 5.59 26.25 7.40
C SER A 229 5.67 27.12 8.66
N LYS A 230 5.56 28.45 8.53
CA LYS A 230 5.31 29.32 9.69
C LYS A 230 3.80 29.38 9.98
N PRO A 231 3.38 29.57 11.25
CA PRO A 231 1.97 29.87 11.54
C PRO A 231 1.61 31.25 10.95
N SER A 232 0.71 31.27 9.96
CA SER A 232 -0.03 32.48 9.59
C SER A 232 -1.26 32.63 10.49
N SER A 233 -1.67 33.86 10.75
CA SER A 233 -2.87 34.18 11.53
C SER A 233 -4.13 33.53 10.93
N ARG A 234 -5.15 33.36 11.78
CA ARG A 234 -6.41 32.63 11.55
C ARG A 234 -7.16 32.94 10.24
N ASP A 235 -6.87 34.06 9.58
CA ASP A 235 -7.59 34.54 8.40
C ASP A 235 -6.80 34.41 7.08
N ASP A 236 -5.58 33.88 7.11
CA ASP A 236 -4.77 33.62 5.90
C ASP A 236 -4.46 32.12 5.76
N PRO A 237 -4.79 31.46 4.63
CA PRO A 237 -4.36 30.09 4.41
C PRO A 237 -2.83 30.02 4.44
N PRO A 238 -2.23 28.98 5.05
CA PRO A 238 -0.80 28.91 5.29
C PRO A 238 -0.01 29.09 3.98
N SER A 239 0.71 30.21 3.87
CA SER A 239 1.55 30.53 2.73
C SER A 239 3.00 30.10 2.98
N PHE A 240 3.58 29.45 1.97
CA PHE A 240 4.95 28.95 2.00
C PHE A 240 5.91 30.11 1.69
N VAL A 241 6.72 30.54 2.65
CA VAL A 241 7.80 31.50 2.41
C VAL A 241 9.13 30.76 2.43
N ALA A 242 9.63 30.37 1.27
CA ALA A 242 11.02 29.95 1.14
C ALA A 242 11.91 31.21 1.20
N LYS A 243 12.73 31.33 2.25
CA LYS A 243 13.89 32.22 2.18
C LYS A 243 14.90 31.59 1.23
N GLY A 244 15.24 32.29 0.15
CA GLY A 244 16.33 31.89 -0.73
C GLY A 244 17.67 32.01 -0.03
N GLU A 245 18.52 31.01 -0.23
CA GLU A 245 19.97 31.14 -0.29
C GLU A 245 20.39 30.86 -1.74
#